data_AF-A0A1S3GWJ3-F1
#
_entry.id   AF-A0A1S3GWJ3-F1
#
_cell.length_a   1.000
_cell.length_b   1.000
_cell.length_c   1.000
_cell.angle_alpha   90.00
_cell.angle_beta   90.00
_cell.angle_gamma   90.00
#
_symmetry.space_group_name_H-M   'P 1'
#
loop_
_entity.id
_entity.type
_entity.pdbx_description
1 polymer ?
#
loop_
_entity_poly.entity_id
_entity_poly.type
_entity_poly.pdbx_seq_one_letter_code
_entity_poly.pdbx_strand_id
1 'polypeptide(L)'
;EKADCKPFRFRIPETRRHARIDQLLNITGRQHGQTAASRKNAENQTMKKFIKDNDRLTFHRHPVAQSSEGIRGKVGHARGLHAWQIHWPARQRGTHAVVGVATARAPLHAVGYTALVGSDAESWGWDLGRGRLYHDGDHRPGAAYPAGLAPGEAFATPDSLLVLLDMDAGTLSFVADGRYLGVAFRGLRGRKLYPVVSAVWGHCEVTMRYINGLD
;
A
#
# COMPACT_ATOMS: atom_id res chain seq x y z
N GLU A 1 -26.22 21.87 -1.56
CA GLU A 1 -26.20 20.90 -2.66
C GLU A 1 -25.67 19.56 -2.18
N LYS A 2 -26.42 18.47 -2.38
CA LYS A 2 -25.95 17.11 -2.09
C LYS A 2 -25.19 16.62 -3.33
N ALA A 3 -23.90 16.33 -3.17
CA ALA A 3 -23.10 15.69 -4.21
C ALA A 3 -23.55 14.23 -4.38
N ASP A 4 -24.09 13.94 -5.55
CA ASP A 4 -24.61 12.64 -5.95
C ASP A 4 -23.43 11.67 -6.18
N CYS A 5 -23.19 10.75 -5.25
CA CYS A 5 -22.09 9.78 -5.33
C CYS A 5 -22.57 8.57 -6.16
N LYS A 6 -22.27 8.58 -7.46
CA LYS A 6 -22.57 7.45 -8.35
C LYS A 6 -21.75 6.20 -7.92
N PRO A 7 -22.34 4.99 -7.94
CA PRO A 7 -21.63 3.77 -7.57
C PRO A 7 -20.49 3.50 -8.56
N PHE A 8 -19.27 3.37 -8.03
CA PHE A 8 -18.09 2.93 -8.80
C PHE A 8 -18.32 1.51 -9.33
N ARG A 9 -18.71 1.39 -10.61
CA ARG A 9 -18.71 0.12 -11.34
C ARG A 9 -17.30 -0.09 -11.91
N PHE A 10 -16.55 -1.01 -11.31
CA PHE A 10 -15.31 -1.51 -11.90
C PHE A 10 -15.65 -2.26 -13.21
N ARG A 11 -15.19 -1.75 -14.36
CA ARG A 11 -15.35 -2.40 -15.68
C ARG A 11 -13.97 -2.47 -16.33
N ILE A 12 -13.31 -3.63 -16.31
CA ILE A 12 -11.91 -3.79 -16.78
C ILE A 12 -11.71 -5.18 -17.43
N PRO A 13 -10.89 -5.31 -18.50
CA PRO A 13 -10.72 -6.56 -19.26
C PRO A 13 -10.05 -7.71 -18.48
N GLU A 14 -10.50 -8.94 -18.76
CA GLU A 14 -10.32 -10.19 -17.99
C GLU A 14 -8.92 -10.82 -17.97
N THR A 15 -7.96 -10.39 -18.80
CA THR A 15 -6.95 -11.37 -19.25
C THR A 15 -5.81 -11.74 -18.30
N ARG A 16 -5.69 -11.17 -17.09
CA ARG A 16 -4.71 -11.65 -16.06
C ARG A 16 -5.15 -11.40 -14.61
N ARG A 17 -6.46 -11.32 -14.34
CA ARG A 17 -6.96 -11.14 -12.97
C ARG A 17 -7.39 -12.50 -12.42
N HIS A 18 -6.84 -12.90 -11.26
CA HIS A 18 -7.26 -14.13 -10.61
C HIS A 18 -8.67 -13.94 -10.04
N ALA A 19 -9.57 -14.91 -10.24
CA ALA A 19 -10.97 -14.85 -9.79
C ALA A 19 -11.13 -14.50 -8.30
N ARG A 20 -10.16 -14.87 -7.45
CA ARG A 20 -10.11 -14.49 -6.03
C ARG A 20 -9.97 -12.98 -5.80
N ILE A 21 -9.22 -12.26 -6.66
CA ILE A 21 -9.08 -10.80 -6.61
C ILE A 21 -10.39 -10.13 -7.05
N ASP A 22 -11.08 -10.67 -8.07
CA ASP A 22 -12.41 -10.20 -8.45
C ASP A 22 -13.43 -10.40 -7.33
N GLN A 23 -13.46 -11.59 -6.73
CA GLN A 23 -14.31 -11.90 -5.59
C GLN A 23 -14.05 -10.93 -4.43
N LEU A 24 -12.78 -10.73 -4.05
CA LEU A 24 -12.41 -9.80 -2.98
C LEU A 24 -12.90 -8.39 -3.30
N LEU A 25 -12.58 -7.86 -4.48
CA LEU A 25 -12.94 -6.50 -4.88
C LEU A 25 -14.46 -6.32 -5.05
N ASN A 26 -15.20 -7.34 -5.48
CA ASN A 26 -16.66 -7.31 -5.52
C ASN A 26 -17.27 -7.27 -4.11
N ILE A 27 -16.70 -8.02 -3.15
CA ILE A 27 -17.10 -7.91 -1.75
C ILE A 27 -16.83 -6.49 -1.22
N THR A 28 -15.69 -5.89 -1.58
CA THR A 28 -15.37 -4.51 -1.18
C THR A 28 -16.34 -3.49 -1.78
N GLY A 29 -16.74 -3.66 -3.05
CA GLY A 29 -17.66 -2.77 -3.74
C GLY A 29 -19.10 -2.84 -3.21
N ARG A 30 -19.54 -4.00 -2.70
CA ARG A 30 -20.87 -4.15 -2.06
C ARG A 30 -20.96 -3.53 -0.66
N GLN A 31 -19.82 -3.32 0.04
CA GLN A 31 -19.79 -2.76 1.40
C GLN A 31 -19.58 -1.23 1.45
N HIS A 32 -20.18 -0.46 0.52
CA HIS A 32 -20.22 1.00 0.66
C HIS A 32 -21.00 1.49 1.90
N GLY A 33 -21.58 0.58 2.69
CA GLY A 33 -21.75 0.74 4.13
C GLY A 33 -20.71 -0.10 4.88
N GLN A 34 -19.79 0.54 5.61
CA GLN A 34 -18.81 -0.16 6.46
C GLN A 34 -19.56 -1.04 7.48
N THR A 35 -19.44 -2.36 7.36
CA THR A 35 -20.01 -3.29 8.35
C THR A 35 -19.25 -3.18 9.67
N ALA A 36 -19.91 -3.38 10.82
CA ALA A 36 -19.27 -3.30 12.13
C ALA A 36 -18.07 -4.27 12.29
N ALA A 37 -18.11 -5.43 11.62
CA ALA A 37 -17.01 -6.40 11.60
C ALA A 37 -15.79 -5.89 10.81
N SER A 38 -16.01 -5.26 9.65
CA SER A 38 -14.91 -4.63 8.87
C SER A 38 -14.22 -3.50 9.64
N ARG A 39 -14.99 -2.69 10.38
CA ARG A 39 -14.45 -1.63 11.26
C ARG A 39 -13.58 -2.20 12.38
N LYS A 40 -14.07 -3.20 13.11
CA LYS A 40 -13.30 -3.85 14.18
C LYS A 40 -12.00 -4.48 13.66
N ASN A 41 -12.02 -5.08 12.46
CA ASN A 41 -10.81 -5.62 11.85
C ASN A 41 -9.82 -4.52 11.43
N ALA A 42 -10.29 -3.40 10.89
CA ALA A 42 -9.43 -2.26 10.58
C ALA A 42 -8.79 -1.65 11.84
N GLU A 43 -9.56 -1.51 12.93
CA GLU A 43 -9.06 -1.03 14.23
C GLU A 43 -7.98 -1.93 14.83
N ASN A 44 -8.10 -3.25 14.68
CA ASN A 44 -7.11 -4.22 15.15
C ASN A 44 -5.79 -4.19 14.37
N GLN A 45 -5.78 -3.62 13.15
CA GLN A 45 -4.61 -3.55 12.28
C GLN A 45 -3.88 -2.19 12.30
N THR A 46 -4.38 -1.25 13.10
CA THR A 46 -3.84 0.11 13.28
C THR A 46 -2.34 0.12 13.58
N MET A 47 -1.62 1.15 13.17
CA MET A 47 -0.15 1.13 13.21
C MET A 47 0.43 1.39 14.62
N LYS A 48 1.76 1.46 14.80
CA LYS A 48 2.39 1.88 16.07
C LYS A 48 3.37 3.05 15.84
N LYS A 49 3.27 4.07 16.72
CA LYS A 49 3.89 5.42 16.71
C LYS A 49 3.16 6.46 15.83
N PHE A 50 3.01 7.68 16.38
CA PHE A 50 2.44 8.88 15.74
C PHE A 50 1.01 8.76 15.18
N ILE A 51 0.16 8.03 15.89
CA ILE A 51 -1.25 7.89 15.55
C ILE A 51 -2.00 9.13 16.05
N LYS A 52 -2.89 9.71 15.24
CA LYS A 52 -3.77 10.78 15.71
C LYS A 52 -4.71 10.23 16.77
N ASP A 53 -4.83 10.90 17.92
CA ASP A 53 -5.67 10.43 19.03
C ASP A 53 -7.13 10.18 18.60
N ASN A 54 -7.61 10.99 17.65
CA ASN A 54 -8.97 10.93 17.10
C ASN A 54 -9.11 10.10 15.81
N ASP A 55 -8.00 9.63 15.21
CA ASP A 55 -8.02 8.79 14.01
C ASP A 55 -6.91 7.74 14.07
N ARG A 56 -7.27 6.54 14.53
CA ARG A 56 -6.31 5.46 14.76
C ARG A 56 -5.76 4.83 13.48
N LEU A 57 -6.36 5.13 12.33
CA LEU A 57 -5.97 4.59 11.03
C LEU A 57 -4.95 5.48 10.32
N THR A 58 -4.74 6.70 10.82
CA THR A 58 -3.89 7.71 10.20
C THR A 58 -2.65 7.98 11.04
N PHE A 59 -1.49 7.83 10.42
CA PHE A 59 -0.23 8.29 11.02
C PHE A 59 0.09 9.71 10.56
N HIS A 60 0.64 10.51 11.46
CA HIS A 60 1.12 11.87 11.19
C HIS A 60 2.64 11.92 11.36
N ARG A 61 3.39 12.38 10.36
CA ARG A 61 4.86 12.50 10.47
C ARG A 61 5.26 13.89 10.96
N HIS A 62 6.06 13.98 12.02
CA HIS A 62 6.65 15.26 12.44
C HIS A 62 7.64 15.80 11.40
N PRO A 63 7.82 17.13 11.29
CA PRO A 63 8.68 17.75 10.29
C PRO A 63 10.17 17.65 10.65
N VAL A 64 10.71 16.43 10.70
CA VAL A 64 12.12 16.17 10.97
C VAL A 64 12.89 16.21 9.65
N ALA A 65 13.92 17.05 9.57
CA ALA A 65 14.79 17.16 8.41
C ALA A 65 15.74 15.96 8.30
N GLN A 66 16.15 15.61 7.08
CA GLN A 66 17.11 14.51 6.81
C GLN A 66 16.73 13.20 7.50
N SER A 67 15.44 12.84 7.45
CA SER A 67 14.92 11.64 8.07
C SER A 67 13.87 10.97 7.19
N SER A 68 13.97 9.65 7.08
CA SER A 68 12.96 8.78 6.48
C SER A 68 12.33 7.95 7.59
N GLU A 69 11.01 8.02 7.75
CA GLU A 69 10.30 7.31 8.80
C GLU A 69 9.34 6.30 8.20
N GLY A 70 9.45 5.06 8.67
CA GLY A 70 8.58 3.95 8.31
C GLY A 70 7.62 3.60 9.44
N ILE A 71 6.51 2.99 9.08
CA ILE A 71 5.54 2.51 10.05
C ILE A 71 4.84 1.26 9.52
N ARG A 72 4.67 0.25 10.40
CA ARG A 72 4.04 -1.03 10.08
C ARG A 72 2.64 -1.16 10.67
N GLY A 73 1.76 -1.84 9.95
CA GLY A 73 0.51 -2.36 10.47
C GLY A 73 0.72 -3.37 11.60
N LYS A 74 -0.29 -3.56 12.46
CA LYS A 74 -0.20 -4.47 13.61
C LYS A 74 -0.18 -5.94 13.24
N VAL A 75 -0.90 -6.34 12.19
CA VAL A 75 -1.09 -7.73 11.82
C VAL A 75 -0.13 -8.10 10.69
N GLY A 76 0.56 -9.23 10.88
CA GLY A 76 1.41 -9.83 9.87
C GLY A 76 0.69 -11.02 9.26
N HIS A 77 0.59 -11.03 7.94
CA HIS A 77 -0.11 -12.02 7.13
C HIS A 77 0.87 -13.11 6.68
N ALA A 78 0.46 -14.37 6.80
CA ALA A 78 1.27 -15.54 6.45
C ALA A 78 0.60 -16.49 5.44
N ARG A 79 -0.69 -16.32 5.19
CA ARG A 79 -1.55 -17.10 4.28
C ARG A 79 -2.70 -16.22 3.79
N GLY A 80 -3.42 -16.66 2.77
CA GLY A 80 -4.62 -15.99 2.28
C GLY A 80 -4.33 -14.77 1.42
N LEU A 81 -5.40 -14.20 0.88
CA LEU A 81 -5.42 -12.96 0.11
C LEU A 81 -5.93 -11.82 0.99
N HIS A 82 -5.22 -10.71 1.03
CA HIS A 82 -5.54 -9.55 1.84
C HIS A 82 -5.56 -8.27 1.01
N ALA A 83 -6.50 -7.37 1.32
CA ALA A 83 -6.56 -6.04 0.73
C ALA A 83 -6.70 -4.96 1.79
N TRP A 84 -5.92 -3.90 1.62
CA TRP A 84 -6.07 -2.65 2.36
C TRP A 84 -5.94 -1.46 1.42
N GLN A 85 -6.61 -0.37 1.77
CA GLN A 85 -6.47 0.91 1.10
C GLN A 85 -5.41 1.75 1.80
N ILE A 86 -4.61 2.45 1.00
CA ILE A 86 -3.80 3.58 1.43
C ILE A 86 -4.41 4.84 0.86
N HIS A 87 -4.65 5.83 1.72
CA HIS A 87 -4.93 7.20 1.31
C HIS A 87 -3.74 8.07 1.72
N TRP A 88 -3.04 8.62 0.74
CA TRP A 88 -1.90 9.49 0.91
C TRP A 88 -1.97 10.64 -0.11
N PRO A 89 -2.33 11.85 0.33
CA PRO A 89 -2.43 13.02 -0.53
C PRO A 89 -1.14 13.24 -1.34
N ALA A 90 -1.26 13.39 -2.66
CA ALA A 90 -0.11 13.53 -3.56
C ALA A 90 0.82 14.68 -3.18
N ARG A 91 0.24 15.79 -2.69
CA ARG A 91 0.98 16.97 -2.22
C ARG A 91 1.78 16.75 -0.94
N GLN A 92 1.61 15.62 -0.25
CA GLN A 92 2.29 15.27 0.99
C GLN A 92 3.27 14.09 0.84
N ARG A 93 3.70 13.78 -0.38
CA ARG A 93 4.59 12.64 -0.66
C ARG A 93 6.08 13.00 -0.58
N GLY A 94 6.42 14.23 -0.95
CA GLY A 94 7.81 14.67 -1.00
C GLY A 94 8.65 13.86 -1.98
N THR A 95 9.95 13.74 -1.69
CA THR A 95 10.91 13.09 -2.59
C THR A 95 10.82 11.57 -2.56
N HIS A 96 10.33 10.95 -1.48
CA HIS A 96 10.20 9.50 -1.34
C HIS A 96 8.93 9.17 -0.54
N ALA A 97 7.95 8.59 -1.23
CA ALA A 97 6.73 8.06 -0.63
C ALA A 97 6.56 6.63 -1.08
N VAL A 98 6.83 5.69 -0.18
CA VAL A 98 6.89 4.27 -0.53
C VAL A 98 5.82 3.50 0.22
N VAL A 99 5.09 2.66 -0.50
CA VAL A 99 4.03 1.78 0.03
C VAL A 99 4.37 0.33 -0.28
N GLY A 100 4.17 -0.58 0.67
CA GLY A 100 4.29 -2.00 0.38
C GLY A 100 4.13 -2.89 1.60
N VAL A 101 5.00 -3.91 1.69
CA VAL A 101 5.02 -4.89 2.78
C VAL A 101 6.43 -5.11 3.31
N ALA A 102 6.53 -5.46 4.58
CA ALA A 102 7.80 -5.76 5.24
C ALA A 102 7.68 -6.93 6.22
N THR A 103 8.80 -7.57 6.51
CA THR A 103 8.89 -8.44 7.68
C THR A 103 8.94 -7.59 8.97
N ALA A 104 8.91 -8.26 10.12
CA ALA A 104 9.12 -7.61 11.41
C ALA A 104 10.55 -7.06 11.60
N ARG A 105 11.52 -7.53 10.80
CA ARG A 105 12.93 -7.15 10.90
C ARG A 105 13.29 -5.88 10.14
N ALA A 106 12.50 -5.48 9.14
CA ALA A 106 12.81 -4.31 8.33
C ALA A 106 12.98 -3.05 9.20
N PRO A 107 13.97 -2.19 8.93
CA PRO A 107 14.13 -0.93 9.63
C PRO A 107 12.94 0.00 9.35
N LEU A 108 12.59 0.81 10.34
CA LEU A 108 11.51 1.81 10.25
C LEU A 108 12.04 3.25 10.38
N HIS A 109 13.35 3.43 10.30
CA HIS A 109 13.97 4.74 10.29
C HIS A 109 15.28 4.66 9.53
N ALA A 110 15.59 5.70 8.76
CA ALA A 110 16.90 5.93 8.17
C ALA A 110 17.23 7.42 8.16
N VAL A 111 18.52 7.72 8.28
CA VAL A 111 19.04 9.07 8.11
C VAL A 111 19.01 9.44 6.61
N GLY A 112 18.68 10.70 6.32
CA GLY A 112 18.51 11.21 4.97
C GLY A 112 17.12 10.92 4.39
N TYR A 113 16.89 11.40 3.17
CA TYR A 113 15.66 11.16 2.41
C TYR A 113 15.88 9.99 1.44
N THR A 114 15.30 8.83 1.75
CA THR A 114 15.55 7.58 1.03
C THR A 114 14.26 6.82 0.77
N ALA A 115 14.29 5.91 -0.22
CA ALA A 115 13.27 4.88 -0.38
C ALA A 115 13.49 3.75 0.65
N LEU A 116 13.21 4.05 1.92
CA LEU A 116 13.49 3.14 3.04
C LEU A 116 12.78 1.78 2.90
N VAL A 117 11.48 1.76 2.62
CA VAL A 117 10.80 0.50 2.30
C VAL A 117 11.31 -0.01 0.95
N GLY A 118 11.85 -1.22 0.93
CA GLY A 118 12.45 -1.84 -0.25
C GLY A 118 13.95 -1.61 -0.40
N SER A 119 14.60 -0.87 0.51
CA SER A 119 16.06 -0.68 0.46
C SER A 119 16.82 -1.98 0.71
N ASP A 120 16.30 -2.85 1.58
CA ASP A 120 16.90 -4.13 1.95
C ASP A 120 16.05 -5.35 1.55
N ALA A 121 16.53 -6.54 1.91
CA ALA A 121 15.84 -7.81 1.65
C ALA A 121 14.62 -8.08 2.57
N GLU A 122 14.36 -7.22 3.56
CA GLU A 122 13.31 -7.40 4.56
C GLU A 122 12.01 -6.66 4.19
N SER A 123 12.01 -5.92 3.07
CA SER A 123 10.86 -5.15 2.61
C SER A 123 10.73 -5.08 1.08
N TRP A 124 9.50 -4.82 0.62
CA TRP A 124 9.11 -4.69 -0.79
C TRP A 124 8.22 -3.47 -0.94
N GLY A 125 8.63 -2.48 -1.75
CA GLY A 125 8.00 -1.17 -1.80
C GLY A 125 7.79 -0.62 -3.21
N TRP A 126 6.69 0.08 -3.42
CA TRP A 126 6.45 0.91 -4.60
C TRP A 126 6.61 2.39 -4.23
N ASP A 127 7.62 3.04 -4.80
CA ASP A 127 7.80 4.49 -4.72
C ASP A 127 6.80 5.16 -5.67
N LEU A 128 5.79 5.80 -5.08
CA LEU A 128 4.63 6.35 -5.78
C LEU A 128 4.99 7.56 -6.65
N GLY A 129 6.06 8.30 -6.29
CA GLY A 129 6.51 9.48 -7.01
C GLY A 129 7.40 9.12 -8.19
N ARG A 130 8.23 8.08 -8.05
CA ARG A 130 9.13 7.60 -9.11
C ARG A 130 8.50 6.56 -10.03
N GLY A 131 7.37 5.97 -9.66
CA GLY A 131 6.79 4.85 -10.39
C GLY A 131 7.75 3.66 -10.43
N ARG A 132 8.41 3.37 -9.29
CA ARG A 132 9.45 2.32 -9.21
C ARG A 132 9.25 1.37 -8.05
N LEU A 133 9.52 0.10 -8.31
CA LEU A 133 9.51 -0.98 -7.33
C LEU A 133 10.92 -1.21 -6.79
N TYR A 134 11.02 -1.30 -5.47
CA TYR A 134 12.25 -1.53 -4.74
C TYR A 134 12.12 -2.76 -3.83
N HIS A 135 13.14 -3.61 -3.88
CA HIS A 135 13.39 -4.71 -2.97
C HIS A 135 14.88 -5.01 -3.07
N ASP A 136 15.59 -5.03 -1.94
CA ASP A 136 17.06 -5.08 -1.93
C ASP A 136 17.66 -3.94 -2.77
N GLY A 137 17.03 -2.75 -2.71
CA GLY A 137 17.31 -1.57 -3.51
C GLY A 137 18.70 -0.96 -3.32
N ASP A 138 19.35 -1.22 -2.18
CA ASP A 138 20.74 -0.83 -1.95
C ASP A 138 21.72 -1.61 -2.83
N HIS A 139 21.31 -2.80 -3.30
CA HIS A 139 22.10 -3.67 -4.17
C HIS A 139 21.50 -3.82 -5.57
N ARG A 140 20.26 -3.38 -5.80
CA ARG A 140 19.51 -3.60 -7.04
C ARG A 140 18.81 -2.34 -7.53
N PRO A 141 18.83 -2.06 -8.84
CA PRO A 141 18.08 -0.94 -9.38
C PRO A 141 16.57 -1.19 -9.26
N GLY A 142 15.81 -0.12 -9.01
CA GLY A 142 14.36 -0.19 -8.99
C GLY A 142 13.77 -0.45 -10.38
N ALA A 143 12.71 -1.28 -10.45
CA ALA A 143 12.01 -1.61 -11.68
C ALA A 143 10.84 -0.66 -11.94
N ALA A 144 10.59 -0.26 -13.19
CA ALA A 144 9.45 0.60 -13.52
C ALA A 144 8.11 -0.10 -13.24
N TYR A 145 7.15 0.64 -12.70
CA TYR A 145 5.79 0.16 -12.42
C TYR A 145 4.77 1.32 -12.42
N PRO A 146 3.59 1.15 -13.06
CA PRO A 146 3.10 -0.05 -13.77
C PRO A 146 3.96 -0.50 -14.95
N ALA A 147 3.96 -1.79 -15.24
CA ALA A 147 4.63 -2.30 -16.43
C ALA A 147 3.86 -1.88 -17.70
N GLY A 148 4.59 -1.68 -18.81
CA GLY A 148 3.99 -1.41 -20.12
C GLY A 148 3.54 0.03 -20.35
N LEU A 149 4.02 0.99 -19.56
CA LEU A 149 3.91 2.41 -19.91
C LEU A 149 4.73 2.70 -21.17
N ALA A 150 4.25 3.62 -22.01
CA ALA A 150 5.00 4.06 -23.18
C ALA A 150 6.30 4.78 -22.76
N PRO A 151 7.35 4.79 -23.61
CA PRO A 151 8.55 5.56 -23.32
C PRO A 151 8.22 7.03 -23.02
N GLY A 152 8.65 7.53 -21.85
CA GLY A 152 8.37 8.89 -21.40
C GLY A 152 7.00 9.10 -20.73
N GLU A 153 6.14 8.08 -20.71
CA GLU A 153 4.88 8.13 -19.98
C GLU A 153 5.10 7.90 -18.48
N ALA A 154 4.65 8.84 -17.66
CA ALA A 154 4.67 8.72 -16.21
C ALA A 154 3.28 8.36 -15.69
N PHE A 155 3.20 7.37 -14.79
CA PHE A 155 1.96 7.06 -14.11
C PHE A 155 1.78 8.00 -12.90
N ALA A 156 0.83 8.92 -13.00
CA ALA A 156 0.48 9.80 -11.89
C ALA A 156 -0.36 9.02 -10.86
N THR A 157 0.27 8.58 -9.78
CA THR A 157 -0.42 7.83 -8.72
C THR A 157 -1.48 8.70 -8.02
N PRO A 158 -2.76 8.29 -7.95
CA PRO A 158 -3.83 9.03 -7.28
C PRO A 158 -3.65 9.03 -5.75
N ASP A 159 -4.40 9.86 -5.02
CA ASP A 159 -4.34 9.94 -3.56
C ASP A 159 -4.67 8.62 -2.86
N SER A 160 -5.56 7.82 -3.45
CA SER A 160 -6.01 6.54 -2.89
C SER A 160 -5.65 5.37 -3.80
N LEU A 161 -5.07 4.33 -3.23
CA LEU A 161 -4.76 3.08 -3.93
C LEU A 161 -5.08 1.86 -3.05
N LEU A 162 -5.37 0.73 -3.67
CA LEU A 162 -5.49 -0.55 -2.97
C LEU A 162 -4.20 -1.34 -3.12
N VAL A 163 -3.78 -1.94 -2.01
CA VAL A 163 -2.68 -2.89 -1.94
C VAL A 163 -3.28 -4.29 -1.80
N LEU A 164 -2.81 -5.21 -2.63
CA LEU A 164 -3.26 -6.61 -2.65
C LEU A 164 -2.09 -7.52 -2.32
N LEU A 165 -2.15 -8.21 -1.19
CA LEU A 165 -1.16 -9.20 -0.77
C LEU A 165 -1.77 -10.59 -0.82
N ASP A 166 -1.32 -11.41 -1.77
CA ASP A 166 -1.70 -12.82 -1.86
C ASP A 166 -0.55 -13.67 -1.32
N MET A 167 -0.69 -14.15 -0.08
CA MET A 167 0.32 -14.99 0.56
C MET A 167 0.29 -16.44 0.05
N ASP A 168 -0.83 -16.88 -0.52
CA ASP A 168 -0.95 -18.21 -1.14
C ASP A 168 -0.24 -18.21 -2.50
N ALA A 169 -0.42 -17.17 -3.31
CA ALA A 169 0.32 -16.98 -4.56
C ALA A 169 1.75 -16.49 -4.31
N GLY A 170 2.00 -15.83 -3.18
CA GLY A 170 3.27 -15.19 -2.85
C GLY A 170 3.52 -13.93 -3.66
N THR A 171 2.50 -13.09 -3.85
CA THR A 171 2.56 -11.90 -4.70
C THR A 171 2.04 -10.64 -4.02
N LEU A 172 2.64 -9.49 -4.35
CA LEU A 172 2.13 -8.16 -4.04
C LEU A 172 1.70 -7.47 -5.33
N SER A 173 0.53 -6.85 -5.32
CA SER A 173 -0.02 -6.10 -6.47
C SER A 173 -0.72 -4.81 -6.00
N PHE A 174 -1.03 -3.93 -6.94
CA PHE A 174 -1.71 -2.66 -6.64
C PHE A 174 -2.89 -2.41 -7.59
N VAL A 175 -3.89 -1.69 -7.09
CA VAL A 175 -4.99 -1.13 -7.88
C VAL A 175 -5.03 0.38 -7.66
N ALA A 176 -5.01 1.16 -8.73
CA ALA A 176 -5.12 2.61 -8.70
C ALA A 176 -6.08 3.08 -9.80
N ASP A 177 -6.88 4.10 -9.51
CA ASP A 177 -7.95 4.58 -10.42
C ASP A 177 -8.84 3.46 -10.95
N GLY A 178 -9.15 2.50 -10.07
CA GLY A 178 -9.92 1.31 -10.40
C GLY A 178 -9.19 0.25 -11.22
N ARG A 179 -7.98 0.54 -11.75
CA ARG A 179 -7.20 -0.33 -12.61
C ARG A 179 -6.25 -1.24 -11.83
N TYR A 180 -6.35 -2.55 -12.06
CA TYR A 180 -5.33 -3.51 -11.62
C TYR A 180 -4.04 -3.27 -12.39
N LEU A 181 -2.95 -2.98 -11.67
CA LEU A 181 -1.68 -2.56 -12.26
C LEU A 181 -0.72 -3.73 -12.53
N GLY A 182 -1.14 -4.97 -12.24
CA GLY A 182 -0.33 -6.17 -12.38
C GLY A 182 0.37 -6.58 -11.09
N VAL A 183 1.14 -7.66 -11.17
CA VAL A 183 1.97 -8.14 -10.07
C VAL A 183 3.23 -7.29 -9.97
N ALA A 184 3.44 -6.66 -8.82
CA ALA A 184 4.64 -5.89 -8.51
C ALA A 184 5.78 -6.79 -8.02
N PHE A 185 5.49 -7.69 -7.07
CA PHE A 185 6.49 -8.58 -6.49
C PHE A 185 6.00 -10.03 -6.43
N ARG A 186 6.95 -10.97 -6.48
CA ARG A 186 6.75 -12.42 -6.34
C ARG A 186 7.71 -12.98 -5.28
N GLY A 187 7.53 -14.25 -4.91
CA GLY A 187 8.43 -14.94 -3.98
C GLY A 187 8.16 -14.63 -2.50
N LEU A 188 6.93 -14.22 -2.18
CA LEU A 188 6.54 -13.81 -0.82
C LEU A 188 6.04 -14.96 0.07
N ARG A 189 5.90 -16.18 -0.48
CA ARG A 189 5.43 -17.37 0.26
C ARG A 189 6.35 -17.72 1.44
N GLY A 190 5.78 -18.31 2.48
CA GLY A 190 6.54 -18.79 3.65
C GLY A 190 7.03 -17.67 4.57
N ARG A 191 6.59 -16.43 4.35
CA ARG A 191 6.95 -15.25 5.15
C ARG A 191 5.75 -14.81 5.99
N LYS A 192 6.02 -13.98 7.00
CA LYS A 192 4.99 -13.20 7.71
C LYS A 192 5.20 -11.72 7.38
N LEU A 193 4.27 -11.13 6.63
CA LEU A 193 4.40 -9.81 6.04
C LEU A 193 3.37 -8.83 6.58
N TYR A 194 3.84 -7.63 6.91
CA TYR A 194 3.07 -6.56 7.49
C TYR A 194 2.90 -5.46 6.44
N PRO A 195 1.71 -4.84 6.32
CA PRO A 195 1.57 -3.58 5.61
C PRO A 195 2.59 -2.57 6.14
N VAL A 196 3.26 -1.84 5.25
CA VAL A 196 4.26 -0.84 5.63
C VAL A 196 4.26 0.32 4.64
N VAL A 197 4.62 1.49 5.13
CA VAL A 197 4.92 2.68 4.33
C VAL A 197 6.16 3.37 4.89
N SER A 198 6.88 4.13 4.07
CA SER A 198 7.91 5.07 4.53
C SER A 198 7.75 6.45 3.89
N ALA A 199 7.87 7.49 4.71
CA ALA A 199 7.62 8.88 4.36
C ALA A 199 8.79 9.79 4.76
N VAL A 200 8.97 10.86 3.97
CA VAL A 200 9.97 11.91 4.21
C VAL A 200 9.35 13.30 4.39
N TRP A 201 8.07 13.46 4.05
CA TRP A 201 7.41 14.76 4.05
C TRP A 201 6.98 15.18 5.46
N GLY A 202 7.31 16.41 5.86
CA GLY A 202 6.88 16.96 7.14
C GLY A 202 5.36 17.16 7.16
N HIS A 203 4.72 16.77 8.25
CA HIS A 203 3.27 16.85 8.45
C HIS A 203 2.43 16.00 7.48
N CYS A 204 3.03 15.01 6.81
CA CYS A 204 2.22 14.10 6.01
C CYS A 204 1.28 13.29 6.90
N GLU A 205 0.07 13.09 6.41
CA GLU A 205 -0.91 12.19 6.98
C GLU A 205 -1.21 11.08 5.97
N VAL A 206 -1.10 9.83 6.44
CA VAL A 206 -1.39 8.67 5.60
C VAL A 206 -2.32 7.75 6.36
N THR A 207 -3.45 7.48 5.75
CA THR A 207 -4.48 6.61 6.30
C THR A 207 -4.34 5.22 5.69
N MET A 208 -4.34 4.20 6.54
CA MET A 208 -4.42 2.81 6.11
C MET A 208 -5.70 2.19 6.62
N ARG A 209 -6.51 1.65 5.71
CA ARG A 209 -7.77 0.97 6.05
C ARG A 209 -7.77 -0.44 5.49
N TYR A 210 -7.72 -1.44 6.37
CA TYR A 210 -7.95 -2.81 5.96
C TYR A 210 -9.36 -2.95 5.40
N ILE A 211 -9.50 -3.62 4.26
CA ILE A 211 -10.79 -3.79 3.61
C ILE A 211 -11.33 -5.18 3.90
N ASN A 212 -10.64 -6.22 3.44
CA ASN A 212 -11.02 -7.61 3.72
C ASN A 212 -9.88 -8.58 3.41
N GLY A 213 -10.08 -9.85 3.77
CA GLY A 213 -9.25 -10.95 3.28
C GLY A 213 -10.07 -12.20 2.95
N LEU A 214 -9.45 -13.11 2.23
CA LEU A 214 -9.94 -14.45 1.93
C LEU A 214 -8.86 -15.43 2.39
N ASP A 215 -9.24 -16.45 3.16
CA ASP A 215 -8.36 -17.60 3.42
C ASP A 215 -8.14 -18.42 2.13
#